data_AF-A0A922G113-F1
#
_entry.id   AF-A0A922G113-F1
#
_cell.length_a   1.000
_cell.length_b   1.000
_cell.length_c   1.000
_cell.angle_alpha   90.00
_cell.angle_beta   90.00
_cell.angle_gamma   90.00
#
_symmetry.space_group_name_H-M   'P 1'
#
loop_
_entity.id
_entity.type
_entity.pdbx_description
1 polymer ?
#
loop_
_entity_poly.entity_id
_entity_poly.type
_entity_poly.pdbx_seq_one_letter_code
_entity_poly.pdbx_strand_id
1 'polypeptide(L)'
;MIIADRCCMCRNRGESVDHLLVHCEVARGLWNEIFSSLELGWVMPETVVAILASWTDLKGIQQIKLIWKIIPIYIMWCVWQERNEQTFENKERSMEELKAFIFRTLCTWAIAINFNGQNFHDFFVSIDPT
;
A
#
# COMPACT_ATOMS: atom_id res chain seq x y z
N MET A 1 15.21 -19.56 -21.69
CA MET A 1 14.89 -18.87 -20.42
C MET A 1 14.01 -17.69 -20.78
N ILE A 2 12.69 -17.86 -20.72
CA ILE A 2 11.73 -16.83 -21.12
C ILE A 2 11.49 -15.99 -19.87
N ILE A 3 11.99 -14.75 -19.86
CA ILE A 3 11.58 -13.76 -18.86
C ILE A 3 10.10 -13.53 -19.11
N ALA A 4 9.27 -13.79 -18.10
CA ALA A 4 7.84 -13.61 -18.23
C ALA A 4 7.55 -12.13 -18.47
N ASP A 5 7.16 -11.77 -19.70
CA ASP A 5 6.57 -10.47 -20.06
C ASP A 5 5.19 -10.25 -19.40
N ARG A 6 4.90 -10.92 -18.28
CA ARG A 6 3.65 -10.88 -17.54
C ARG A 6 3.93 -10.65 -16.07
N CYS A 7 3.10 -9.84 -15.42
CA CYS A 7 3.15 -9.58 -13.99
C CYS A 7 3.10 -10.90 -13.23
N CYS A 8 4.06 -11.13 -12.32
CA CYS A 8 4.16 -12.38 -11.57
C CYS A 8 2.92 -12.67 -10.70
N MET A 9 2.31 -11.60 -10.19
CA MET A 9 1.13 -11.66 -9.31
C MET A 9 -0.15 -11.94 -10.08
N CYS A 10 -0.58 -11.04 -10.99
CA CYS A 10 -1.88 -11.21 -11.66
C CYS A 10 -1.83 -12.14 -12.88
N ARG A 11 -0.65 -12.34 -13.50
CA ARG A 11 -0.44 -13.18 -14.70
C ARG A 11 -1.28 -12.80 -15.94
N ASN A 12 -2.04 -11.70 -15.86
CA ASN A 12 -3.03 -11.27 -16.86
C ASN A 12 -2.51 -10.18 -17.82
N ARG A 13 -1.55 -9.34 -17.38
CA ARG A 13 -0.98 -8.24 -18.18
C ARG A 13 0.54 -8.18 -18.04
N GLY A 14 1.17 -7.43 -18.94
CA GLY A 14 2.60 -7.17 -18.87
C GLY A 14 3.02 -6.40 -17.63
N GLU A 15 4.19 -6.75 -17.10
CA GLU A 15 4.76 -6.04 -15.96
C GLU A 15 5.27 -4.67 -16.40
N SER A 16 4.75 -3.63 -15.78
CA SER A 16 5.27 -2.26 -15.80
C SER A 16 5.19 -1.72 -14.39
N VAL A 17 5.89 -0.63 -14.06
CA VAL A 17 5.84 -0.05 -12.72
C VAL A 17 4.42 0.37 -12.34
N ASP A 18 3.70 1.04 -13.24
CA ASP A 18 2.33 1.47 -13.01
C ASP A 18 1.37 0.28 -12.88
N HIS A 19 1.53 -0.74 -13.73
CA HIS A 19 0.73 -1.95 -13.58
C HIS A 19 1.04 -2.66 -12.25
N LEU A 20 2.31 -2.91 -11.96
CA LEU A 20 2.72 -3.68 -10.79
C LEU A 20 2.23 -3.04 -9.48
N LEU A 21 2.47 -1.74 -9.32
CA LEU A 21 2.26 -1.04 -8.06
C LEU A 21 0.84 -0.48 -7.89
N VAL A 22 0.10 -0.29 -8.99
CA VAL A 22 -1.20 0.42 -8.97
C VAL A 22 -2.31 -0.43 -9.56
N HIS A 23 -2.15 -0.89 -10.81
CA HIS A 23 -3.27 -1.46 -11.59
C HIS A 23 -3.37 -2.99 -11.57
N CYS A 24 -2.37 -3.69 -11.03
CA CYS A 24 -2.38 -5.12 -10.82
C CYS A 24 -3.57 -5.45 -9.92
N GLU A 25 -4.33 -6.49 -10.26
CA GLU A 25 -5.51 -6.88 -9.48
C GLU A 25 -5.19 -7.12 -8.02
N VAL A 26 -4.02 -7.71 -7.74
CA VAL A 26 -3.50 -7.89 -6.38
C VAL A 26 -3.20 -6.55 -5.72
N ALA A 27 -2.41 -5.69 -6.37
CA ALA A 27 -2.08 -4.37 -5.83
C ALA A 27 -3.33 -3.54 -5.57
N ARG A 28 -4.25 -3.45 -6.53
CA ARG A 28 -5.52 -2.72 -6.41
C ARG A 28 -6.37 -3.26 -5.26
N GLY A 29 -6.41 -4.57 -5.07
CA GLY A 29 -7.04 -5.19 -3.91
C GLY A 29 -6.44 -4.66 -2.61
N LEU A 30 -5.12 -4.65 -2.50
CA LEU A 30 -4.41 -4.15 -1.31
C LEU A 30 -4.66 -2.66 -1.05
N TRP A 31 -4.63 -1.82 -2.09
CA TRP A 31 -5.01 -0.41 -1.97
C TRP A 31 -6.43 -0.28 -1.41
N ASN A 32 -7.41 -0.92 -2.04
CA ASN A 32 -8.80 -0.82 -1.60
C ASN A 32 -8.99 -1.30 -0.17
N GLU A 33 -8.33 -2.38 0.23
CA GLU A 33 -8.45 -2.95 1.58
C GLU A 33 -7.89 -2.01 2.63
N ILE A 34 -6.72 -1.42 2.42
CA ILE A 34 -6.18 -0.44 3.37
C ILE A 34 -7.10 0.78 3.41
N PHE A 35 -7.38 1.42 2.28
CA PHE A 35 -8.18 2.64 2.28
C PHE A 35 -9.59 2.44 2.88
N SER A 36 -10.22 1.29 2.63
CA SER A 36 -11.50 0.92 3.25
C SER A 36 -11.37 0.68 4.75
N SER A 37 -10.29 0.04 5.21
CA SER A 37 -10.04 -0.20 6.65
C SER A 37 -9.78 1.08 7.43
N LEU A 38 -9.42 2.16 6.73
CA LEU A 38 -9.18 3.48 7.31
C LEU A 38 -10.33 4.46 7.05
N GLU A 39 -11.42 3.97 6.46
CA GLU A 39 -12.60 4.78 6.09
C GLU A 39 -12.27 5.99 5.21
N LEU A 40 -11.20 5.87 4.43
CA LEU A 40 -10.72 6.91 3.52
C LEU A 40 -11.21 6.64 2.10
N GLY A 41 -11.92 7.61 1.54
CA GLY A 41 -12.20 7.63 0.10
C GLY A 41 -10.90 7.78 -0.70
N TRP A 42 -10.67 6.90 -1.67
CA TRP A 42 -9.51 6.95 -2.57
C TRP A 42 -9.94 6.82 -4.03
N VAL A 43 -9.30 7.61 -4.88
CA VAL A 43 -9.41 7.48 -6.34
C VAL A 43 -8.03 7.12 -6.86
N MET A 44 -7.95 5.98 -7.55
CA MET A 44 -6.68 5.47 -8.06
C MET A 44 -6.16 6.35 -9.20
N PRO A 45 -4.96 6.96 -9.08
CA PRO A 45 -4.34 7.69 -10.17
C PRO A 45 -3.85 6.75 -11.29
N GLU A 46 -3.63 7.30 -12.47
CA GLU A 46 -3.19 6.53 -13.64
C GLU A 46 -1.74 6.04 -13.52
N THR A 47 -0.88 6.77 -12.82
CA THR A 47 0.55 6.44 -12.72
C THR A 47 1.06 6.57 -11.30
N VAL A 48 2.14 5.84 -11.00
CA VAL A 48 2.89 6.00 -9.74
C VAL A 48 3.36 7.45 -9.59
N VAL A 49 3.82 8.07 -10.68
CA VAL A 49 4.24 9.49 -10.66
C VAL A 49 3.09 10.41 -10.24
N ALA A 50 1.87 10.18 -10.73
CA ALA A 50 0.70 10.96 -10.33
C ALA A 50 0.36 10.76 -8.84
N ILE A 51 0.51 9.53 -8.32
CA ILE A 51 0.41 9.26 -6.87
C ILE A 51 1.44 10.11 -6.12
N LEU A 52 2.73 10.04 -6.49
CA LEU A 52 3.80 10.80 -5.83
C LEU A 52 3.58 12.32 -5.89
N ALA A 53 3.14 12.83 -7.04
CA ALA A 53 2.89 14.26 -7.25
C ALA A 53 1.73 14.75 -6.37
N SER A 54 0.67 13.96 -6.19
CA SER A 54 -0.44 14.30 -5.30
C SER A 54 0.01 14.53 -3.84
N TRP A 55 1.17 14.02 -3.42
CA TRP A 55 1.69 14.16 -2.06
C TRP A 55 2.26 15.54 -1.76
N THR A 56 2.70 16.30 -2.77
CA THR A 56 3.28 17.62 -2.56
C THR A 56 2.22 18.69 -2.33
N ASP A 57 1.01 18.46 -2.83
CA ASP A 57 -0.03 19.48 -2.94
C ASP A 57 -1.12 19.38 -1.86
N LEU A 58 -0.98 18.45 -0.90
CA LEU A 58 -1.94 18.27 0.19
C LEU A 58 -1.98 19.51 1.10
N LYS A 59 -3.11 20.22 1.07
CA LYS A 59 -3.50 21.28 2.03
C LYS A 59 -4.48 20.69 3.04
N GLY A 60 -4.30 20.92 4.35
CA GLY A 60 -5.17 20.33 5.38
C GLY A 60 -4.50 20.01 6.71
N ILE A 61 -5.19 19.19 7.53
CA ILE A 61 -4.78 18.75 8.88
C ILE A 61 -3.48 17.95 8.82
N GLN A 62 -2.52 18.28 9.67
CA GLN A 62 -1.15 17.76 9.59
C GLN A 62 -1.04 16.24 9.79
N GLN A 63 -1.92 15.67 10.62
CA GLN A 63 -2.02 14.22 10.84
C GLN A 63 -2.49 13.49 9.58
N ILE A 64 -3.55 13.99 8.94
CA ILE A 64 -4.07 13.49 7.67
C ILE A 64 -2.96 13.54 6.60
N LYS A 65 -2.20 14.65 6.51
CA LYS A 65 -1.05 14.74 5.59
C LYS A 65 0.02 13.68 5.82
N LEU A 66 0.29 13.31 7.07
CA LEU A 66 1.29 12.30 7.40
C LEU A 66 0.83 10.90 6.97
N ILE A 67 -0.43 10.57 7.27
CA ILE A 67 -1.10 9.34 6.83
C ILE A 67 -1.05 9.20 5.30
N TRP A 68 -1.44 10.26 4.58
CA TRP A 68 -1.44 10.29 3.11
C TRP A 68 -0.05 10.20 2.48
N LYS A 69 1.02 10.55 3.21
CA LYS A 69 2.41 10.39 2.73
C LYS A 69 2.94 8.99 2.98
N ILE A 70 2.57 8.36 4.10
CA ILE A 70 3.15 7.09 4.53
C ILE A 70 2.44 5.90 3.86
N ILE A 71 1.11 5.88 3.86
CA ILE A 71 0.34 4.71 3.39
C ILE A 71 0.65 4.34 1.94
N PRO A 72 0.67 5.28 0.99
CA PRO A 72 1.00 4.94 -0.39
C PRO A 72 2.39 4.34 -0.55
N ILE A 73 3.42 4.91 0.11
CA ILE A 73 4.79 4.36 0.11
C ILE A 73 4.79 2.95 0.66
N TYR A 74 4.06 2.76 1.76
CA TYR A 74 3.98 1.50 2.46
C TYR A 74 3.36 0.38 1.61
N ILE A 75 2.22 0.66 0.95
CA ILE A 75 1.57 -0.28 0.03
C ILE A 75 2.52 -0.65 -1.10
N MET A 76 3.12 0.36 -1.75
CA MET A 76 4.04 0.13 -2.87
C MET A 76 5.24 -0.72 -2.43
N TRP A 77 5.77 -0.50 -1.22
CA TRP A 77 6.85 -1.30 -0.67
C TRP A 77 6.41 -2.76 -0.47
N CYS A 78 5.25 -3.01 0.14
CA CYS A 78 4.74 -4.37 0.33
C CYS A 78 4.51 -5.11 -1.00
N VAL A 79 3.94 -4.43 -1.99
CA VAL A 79 3.74 -4.99 -3.33
C VAL A 79 5.08 -5.31 -4.01
N TRP A 80 6.06 -4.42 -3.88
CA TRP A 80 7.40 -4.65 -4.41
C TRP A 80 8.11 -5.82 -3.72
N GLN A 81 7.95 -5.97 -2.40
CA GLN A 81 8.48 -7.11 -1.65
C GLN A 81 7.85 -8.42 -2.13
N GLU A 82 6.52 -8.49 -2.25
CA GLU A 82 5.83 -9.69 -2.75
C GLU A 82 6.32 -10.08 -4.16
N ARG A 83 6.45 -9.09 -5.05
CA ARG A 83 6.99 -9.32 -6.39
C ARG A 83 8.40 -9.92 -6.35
N ASN A 84 9.26 -9.44 -5.45
CA ASN A 84 10.62 -9.97 -5.31
C ASN A 84 10.63 -11.38 -4.73
N GLU A 85 9.82 -11.66 -3.70
CA GLU A 85 9.70 -13.00 -3.13
C GLU A 85 9.19 -14.02 -4.15
N GLN A 86 8.20 -13.66 -4.96
CA GLN A 86 7.70 -14.52 -6.04
C GLN A 86 8.76 -14.74 -7.13
N THR A 87 9.48 -13.68 -7.52
CA THR A 87 10.46 -13.74 -8.62
C THR A 87 11.74 -14.48 -8.24
N PHE A 88 12.24 -14.28 -7.02
CA PHE A 88 13.56 -14.75 -6.61
C PHE A 88 13.53 -15.93 -5.64
N GLU A 89 12.47 -16.07 -4.86
CA GLU A 89 12.33 -17.14 -3.86
C GLU A 89 11.23 -18.16 -4.21
N ASN A 90 10.47 -17.91 -5.28
CA ASN A 90 9.32 -18.72 -5.71
C ASN A 90 8.29 -18.91 -4.57
N LYS A 91 8.17 -17.90 -3.72
CA LYS A 91 7.19 -17.83 -2.62
C LYS A 91 6.04 -16.94 -3.04
N GLU A 92 4.85 -17.49 -3.08
CA GLU A 92 3.61 -16.79 -3.40
C GLU A 92 2.70 -16.85 -2.16
N ARG A 93 2.39 -15.68 -1.60
CA ARG A 93 1.44 -15.58 -0.49
C ARG A 93 0.01 -15.59 -1.01
N SER A 94 -0.90 -16.18 -0.23
CA SER A 94 -2.33 -16.02 -0.48
C SER A 94 -2.73 -14.55 -0.29
N MET A 95 -3.88 -14.15 -0.83
CA MET A 95 -4.42 -12.81 -0.62
C MET A 95 -4.62 -12.51 0.87
N GLU A 96 -5.06 -13.49 1.65
CA GLU A 96 -5.24 -13.38 3.10
C GLU A 96 -3.88 -13.18 3.82
N GLU A 97 -2.85 -13.91 3.41
CA GLU A 97 -1.50 -13.76 3.96
C GLU A 97 -0.89 -12.40 3.61
N LEU A 98 -1.13 -11.91 2.40
CA LEU A 98 -0.73 -10.58 1.93
C LEU A 98 -1.41 -9.47 2.74
N LYS A 99 -2.73 -9.57 2.93
CA LYS A 99 -3.49 -8.65 3.79
C LYS A 99 -2.93 -8.64 5.20
N ALA A 100 -2.69 -9.82 5.78
CA ALA A 100 -2.13 -9.95 7.12
C ALA A 100 -0.70 -9.39 7.21
N PHE A 101 0.13 -9.59 6.19
CA PHE A 101 1.48 -9.03 6.10
C PHE A 101 1.44 -7.50 6.06
N ILE A 102 0.59 -6.93 5.21
CA ILE A 102 0.39 -5.49 5.10
C ILE A 102 -0.16 -4.90 6.40
N PHE A 103 -1.07 -5.56 7.09
CA PHE A 103 -1.55 -5.04 8.37
C PHE A 103 -0.46 -5.07 9.45
N ARG A 104 0.24 -6.20 9.59
CA ARG A 104 1.32 -6.37 10.58
C ARG A 104 2.44 -5.37 10.37
N THR A 105 2.90 -5.22 9.13
CA THR A 105 4.01 -4.32 8.84
C THR A 105 3.55 -2.86 9.03
N LEU A 106 2.30 -2.47 8.75
CA LEU A 106 1.78 -1.12 9.02
C LEU A 106 1.78 -0.82 10.52
N CYS A 107 1.28 -1.75 11.34
CA CYS A 107 1.30 -1.64 12.80
C CYS A 107 2.72 -1.54 13.35
N THR A 108 3.67 -2.33 12.82
CA THR A 108 5.07 -2.30 13.27
C THR A 108 5.72 -0.96 12.98
N TRP A 109 5.47 -0.40 11.79
CA TRP A 109 6.00 0.92 11.43
C TRP A 109 5.34 2.04 12.22
N ALA A 110 4.05 1.94 12.51
CA ALA A 110 3.36 2.91 13.37
C ALA A 110 3.96 2.96 14.78
N ILE A 111 4.30 1.80 15.35
CA ILE A 111 4.99 1.69 16.64
C ILE A 111 6.40 2.31 16.54
N ALA A 112 7.14 2.03 15.46
CA ALA A 112 8.51 2.50 15.27
C ALA A 112 8.64 4.02 15.03
N ILE A 113 7.64 4.64 14.38
CA ILE A 113 7.63 6.07 14.07
C ILE A 113 7.38 6.94 15.32
N ASN A 114 7.01 6.34 16.45
CA ASN A 114 6.68 7.01 17.71
C ASN A 114 5.79 8.25 17.48
N PHE A 115 4.49 8.00 17.26
CA PHE A 115 3.44 9.02 17.36
C PHE A 115 3.29 9.54 18.80
N ASN A 116 4.37 9.98 19.45
CA ASN A 116 4.43 10.42 20.85
C ASN A 116 3.73 9.46 21.83
N GLY A 117 3.91 8.14 21.66
CA GLY A 117 3.35 7.13 22.55
C GLY A 117 1.86 6.83 22.36
N GLN A 118 1.20 7.30 21.30
CA GLN A 118 -0.16 6.86 20.96
C GLN A 118 -0.13 5.54 20.19
N ASN A 119 -0.97 4.60 20.61
CA ASN A 119 -1.21 3.36 19.88
C ASN A 119 -1.80 3.71 18.51
N PHE A 120 -1.44 2.97 17.45
CA PHE A 120 -2.01 3.16 16.11
C PHE A 120 -3.54 3.13 16.16
N HIS A 121 -4.12 2.27 16.99
CA HIS A 121 -5.56 2.21 17.24
C HIS A 121 -6.10 3.51 17.88
N ASP A 122 -5.42 4.09 18.86
CA ASP A 122 -5.83 5.34 19.51
C ASP A 122 -5.73 6.53 18.56
N PHE A 123 -4.72 6.53 17.68
CA PHE A 123 -4.60 7.50 16.60
C PHE A 123 -5.76 7.36 15.60
N PHE A 124 -6.11 6.14 15.17
CA PHE A 124 -7.25 5.89 14.29
C PHE A 124 -8.59 6.32 14.91
N VAL A 125 -8.84 5.94 16.17
CA VAL A 125 -10.05 6.35 16.91
C VAL A 125 -10.10 7.87 17.13
N SER A 126 -8.95 8.56 17.24
CA SER A 126 -8.92 10.03 17.39
C SER A 126 -9.27 10.82 16.11
N ILE A 127 -9.28 10.15 14.95
CA ILE A 127 -9.59 10.76 13.65
C ILE A 127 -11.07 10.58 13.29
N ASP A 128 -11.79 9.72 14.04
CA ASP A 128 -13.23 9.49 13.89
C ASP A 128 -14.01 10.58 14.66
N PRO A 129 -14.69 11.53 13.98
CA PRO A 129 -15.61 12.43 14.65
C PRO A 129 -16.94 11.68 14.79
N THR A 130 -17.29 11.33 16.03
CA THR A 130 -18.63 10.87 16.46
C THR A 130 -19.79 11.28 15.55
#